data_AF-A9IEC8-F1
#
_entry.id   AF-A9IEC8-F1
#
_cell.length_a   1.000
_cell.length_b   1.000
_cell.length_c   1.000
_cell.angle_alpha   90.00
_cell.angle_beta   90.00
_cell.angle_gamma   90.00
#
_symmetry.space_group_name_H-M   'P 1'
#
loop_
_entity.id
_entity.type
_entity.pdbx_description
1 polymer ?
#
loop_
_entity_poly.entity_id
_entity_poly.type
_entity_poly.pdbx_seq_one_letter_code
_entity_poly.pdbx_strand_id
1 'polypeptide(L)' 'MIDKRIRSTAPALHDVQDGATVLMGGFGTAGIPGELIDGLIEQGAKDLIILNNNAGNGDHDLAG' A
#
# COMPACT_ATOMS: atom_id res chain seq x y z
N MET A 1 2.67 -6.98 -26.58
CA MET A 1 2.82 -6.24 -25.31
C MET A 1 1.59 -6.56 -24.45
N ILE A 2 1.77 -6.79 -23.15
CA ILE A 2 0.67 -7.11 -22.22
C ILE A 2 0.09 -5.82 -21.67
N ASP A 3 -1.24 -5.69 -21.63
CA ASP A 3 -1.92 -4.58 -20.94
C ASP A 3 -1.87 -4.80 -19.42
N LYS A 4 -1.38 -3.80 -18.67
CA LYS A 4 -1.24 -3.84 -17.21
C LYS A 4 -2.22 -2.90 -16.49
N ARG A 5 -3.16 -2.27 -17.21
CA ARG A 5 -4.12 -1.35 -16.60
C ARG A 5 -5.13 -2.13 -15.78
N ILE A 6 -5.35 -1.70 -14.54
CA ILE A 6 -6.31 -2.27 -13.61
C ILE A 6 -7.26 -1.15 -13.17
N ARG A 7 -8.55 -1.44 -13.04
CA ARG A 7 -9.60 -0.43 -12.84
C ARG A 7 -9.89 -0.10 -11.37
N SER A 8 -9.38 -0.92 -10.45
CA SER A 8 -9.56 -0.77 -9.01
C SER A 8 -8.39 -1.42 -8.26
N THR A 9 -8.27 -1.10 -6.97
CA THR A 9 -7.17 -1.54 -6.11
C THR A 9 -7.27 -3.01 -5.73
N ALA A 10 -8.48 -3.53 -5.47
CA ALA A 10 -8.68 -4.94 -5.09
C ALA A 10 -8.00 -5.97 -6.02
N PRO A 11 -8.21 -5.99 -7.34
CA PRO A 11 -7.50 -6.90 -8.25
C PRO A 11 -6.00 -6.58 -8.38
N ALA A 12 -5.57 -5.35 -8.10
CA ALA A 12 -4.14 -4.98 -8.12
C ALA A 12 -3.39 -5.49 -6.87
N LEU A 13 -4.10 -5.70 -5.76
CA LEU A 13 -3.55 -6.08 -4.46
C LEU A 13 -3.82 -7.56 -4.09
N HIS A 14 -4.57 -8.30 -4.92
CA HIS A 14 -4.96 -9.69 -4.69
C HIS A 14 -3.80 -10.62 -4.27
N ASP A 15 -2.62 -10.44 -4.85
CA ASP A 15 -1.46 -11.32 -4.60
C ASP A 15 -0.67 -10.94 -3.33
N VAL A 16 -1.02 -9.85 -2.64
CA VAL A 16 -0.33 -9.44 -1.41
C VAL A 16 -0.78 -10.31 -0.26
N GLN A 17 0.16 -10.97 0.41
CA GLN A 17 -0.11 -11.92 1.49
C GLN A 17 0.37 -11.36 2.83
N ASP A 18 -0.09 -11.99 3.91
CA ASP A 18 0.44 -11.72 5.24
C ASP A 18 1.97 -11.89 5.27
N GLY A 19 2.68 -11.01 5.98
CA GLY A 19 4.14 -11.03 6.05
C GLY A 19 4.85 -10.42 4.84
N ALA A 20 4.12 -9.94 3.82
CA ALA A 20 4.75 -9.36 2.64
C ALA A 20 5.58 -8.11 2.97
N THR A 21 6.68 -7.94 2.25
CA THR A 21 7.47 -6.70 2.29
C THR A 21 6.96 -5.73 1.23
N VAL A 22 6.46 -4.58 1.67
CA VAL A 22 5.89 -3.54 0.80
C VAL A 22 6.81 -2.33 0.81
N LEU A 23 7.31 -1.96 -0.37
CA LEU A 23 8.10 -0.74 -0.55
C LEU A 23 7.15 0.38 -0.93
N MET A 24 7.05 1.39 -0.06
CA MET A 24 6.14 2.51 -0.22
C MET A 24 6.89 3.76 -0.71
N GLY A 25 6.41 4.33 -1.81
CA GLY A 25 6.89 5.61 -2.31
C GLY A 25 6.26 6.79 -1.57
N GLY A 26 6.92 7.95 -1.64
CA GLY A 26 6.44 9.21 -1.06
C GLY A 26 7.51 9.92 -0.22
N PHE A 27 7.30 11.21 0.04
CA PHE A 27 8.11 12.02 0.95
C PHE A 27 7.21 13.02 1.70
N GLY A 28 7.06 12.86 3.01
CA GLY A 28 6.02 13.57 3.75
C GLY A 28 4.64 13.26 3.17
N THR A 29 3.85 14.26 2.79
CA THR A 29 2.54 14.06 2.12
C THR A 29 2.63 13.90 0.60
N ALA A 30 3.79 14.19 0.00
CA ALA A 30 3.92 14.19 -1.45
C ALA A 30 4.16 12.78 -1.98
N GLY A 31 3.32 12.34 -2.93
CA GLY A 31 3.51 11.07 -3.64
C GLY A 31 3.16 9.81 -2.83
N ILE A 32 2.48 9.95 -1.69
CA ILE A 32 1.92 8.81 -0.96
C ILE A 32 0.83 8.13 -1.82
N PRO A 33 0.83 6.79 -1.96
CA PRO A 33 -0.16 6.06 -2.73
C PRO A 33 -1.44 5.79 -1.91
N GLY A 34 -2.17 6.85 -1.53
CA GLY A 34 -3.32 6.78 -0.61
C GLY A 34 -4.36 5.72 -0.97
N GLU A 35 -4.80 5.67 -2.23
CA GLU A 35 -5.80 4.66 -2.66
C GLU A 35 -5.30 3.22 -2.50
N LEU A 36 -4.00 2.97 -2.69
CA LEU A 36 -3.43 1.64 -2.49
C LEU A 36 -3.27 1.29 -1.01
N ILE A 37 -3.05 2.29 -0.15
CA ILE A 37 -3.04 2.11 1.31
C ILE A 37 -4.44 1.70 1.78
N ASP A 38 -5.46 2.48 1.40
CA ASP A 38 -6.87 2.16 1.72
C ASP A 38 -7.24 0.77 1.19
N GLY A 39 -6.87 0.48 -0.07
CA GLY A 39 -7.12 -0.83 -0.67
C GLY A 39 -6.41 -1.99 0.05
N LEU A 40 -5.22 -1.77 0.62
CA LEU A 40 -4.47 -2.79 1.35
C LEU A 40 -5.08 -3.03 2.74
N ILE A 41 -5.53 -1.96 3.40
CA ILE A 41 -6.30 -2.03 4.65
C ILE A 41 -7.60 -2.81 4.43
N GLU A 42 -8.34 -2.50 3.36
CA GLU A 42 -9.57 -3.21 2.99
C GLU A 42 -9.32 -4.68 2.61
N GLN A 43 -8.21 -4.95 1.91
CA GLN A 43 -7.80 -6.31 1.52
C GLN A 43 -7.40 -7.17 2.73
N GLY A 44 -6.89 -6.54 3.79
CA GLY A 44 -6.77 -7.15 5.12
C GLY A 44 -5.52 -7.98 5.35
N ALA A 45 -4.48 -7.83 4.53
CA ALA A 45 -3.18 -8.45 4.78
C ALA A 45 -2.56 -7.93 6.10
N LYS A 46 -1.90 -8.84 6.82
CA LYS A 46 -1.36 -8.61 8.17
C LYS A 46 0.14 -8.82 8.23
N ASP A 47 0.75 -8.42 9.33
CA ASP A 47 2.18 -8.62 9.63
C ASP A 47 3.12 -8.11 8.52
N LEU A 48 2.68 -7.07 7.80
CA LEU A 48 3.43 -6.50 6.68
C LEU A 48 4.72 -5.82 7.16
N ILE A 49 5.77 -5.96 6.36
CA ILE A 49 7.03 -5.23 6.55
C ILE A 49 7.00 -4.02 5.62
N ILE A 50 6.74 -2.84 6.16
CA ILE A 50 6.64 -1.61 5.38
C ILE A 50 7.99 -0.89 5.36
N LEU A 51 8.53 -0.69 4.16
CA LEU A 51 9.70 0.14 3.91
C LEU A 51 9.22 1.49 3.38
N ASN A 52 9.30 2.53 4.20
CA ASN A 52 8.90 3.88 3.85
C ASN A 52 10.00 4.87 4.25
N ASN A 53 10.17 5.93 3.45
CA ASN A 53 11.08 7.03 3.75
C ASN A 53 10.65 7.85 4.98
N ASN A 54 9.35 7.92 5.26
CA ASN A 54 8.78 8.54 6.45
C ASN A 54 7.97 7.47 7.21
N ALA A 55 8.00 7.46 8.54
CA ALA A 55 7.25 6.47 9.34
C ALA A 55 5.72 6.74 9.37
N GLY A 56 5.17 7.24 8.26
CA GLY A 56 3.79 7.64 8.07
C GLY A 56 3.46 9.07 8.50
N ASN A 57 2.22 9.48 8.25
CA ASN A 57 1.69 10.84 8.52
C ASN A 57 0.59 10.87 9.62
N GLY A 58 0.58 9.92 10.56
CA GLY A 58 -0.40 9.85 11.66
C GLY A 58 -1.45 8.75 11.45
N ASP A 59 -2.61 8.90 12.10
CA ASP A 59 -3.63 7.84 12.32
C ASP A 59 -4.30 7.25 11.06
N HIS A 60 -4.02 7.80 9.88
CA HIS A 60 -4.61 7.37 8.60
C HIS A 60 -3.63 6.59 7.69
N ASP A 61 -2.50 6.15 8.23
CA ASP A 61 -1.48 5.41 7.48
C ASP A 61 -1.43 3.93 7.91
N LEU A 62 -0.72 3.06 7.16
CA LEU A 62 -0.50 1.65 7.52
C LEU A 62 0.24 1.47 8.86
N ALA A 63 0.87 2.52 9.36
CA ALA A 63 1.59 2.54 10.63
C ALA A 63 0.78 3.14 11.80
N GLY A 64 -0.45 3.61 11.54
CA GLY A 64 -1.37 4.16 12.54
C GLY A 64 -1.98 3.11 13.47
#